data_AF-A0AA97DKF4-F1
#
_entry.id   AF-A0AA97DKF4-F1
#
_cell.length_a   1.000
_cell.length_b   1.000
_cell.length_c   1.000
_cell.angle_alpha   90.00
_cell.angle_beta   90.00
_cell.angle_gamma   90.00
#
_symmetry.space_group_name_H-M   'P 1'
#
loop_
_entity.id
_entity.type
_entity.pdbx_description
1 polymer ?
#
loop_
_entity_poly.entity_id
_entity_poly.type
_entity_poly.pdbx_seq_one_letter_code
_entity_poly.pdbx_strand_id
1 'polypeptide(L)'
;MITPLLTRPAIEQWLGFIEEREHRLHDADSFEVAAEHQVEFQTVYGICAQAIRYAGAYVVLHRAGRSREAVAVARQALEHALTAQWAHFDEKGPDHLIEGYHHLIGPPLAVQRLCDS
;
A
#
# COMPACT_ATOMS: atom_id res chain seq x y z
N MET A 1 -17.42 -36.05 1.68
CA MET A 1 -17.43 -34.57 1.59
C MET A 1 -16.36 -34.18 0.58
N ILE A 2 -16.75 -33.62 -0.56
CA ILE A 2 -15.83 -33.24 -1.64
C ILE A 2 -15.47 -31.77 -1.38
N THR A 3 -14.21 -31.50 -1.03
CA THR A 3 -13.70 -30.13 -0.91
C THR A 3 -13.84 -29.46 -2.28
N PRO A 4 -14.54 -28.30 -2.41
CA PRO A 4 -14.63 -27.63 -3.69
C PRO A 4 -13.22 -27.25 -4.15
N LEU A 5 -12.87 -27.66 -5.37
CA LEU A 5 -11.63 -27.22 -6.02
C LEU A 5 -11.72 -25.70 -6.15
N LEU A 6 -10.84 -24.98 -5.44
CA LEU A 6 -10.63 -23.55 -5.60
C LEU A 6 -10.24 -23.27 -7.05
N THR A 7 -11.20 -22.88 -7.87
CA THR A 7 -10.95 -22.41 -9.23
C THR A 7 -10.16 -21.12 -9.14
N ARG A 8 -8.96 -21.12 -9.73
CA ARG A 8 -8.12 -19.92 -9.82
C ARG A 8 -8.93 -18.83 -10.54
N PRO A 9 -9.05 -17.61 -9.99
CA PRO A 9 -9.78 -16.55 -10.67
C PRO A 9 -9.16 -16.22 -12.02
N ALA A 10 -10.02 -15.89 -12.98
CA ALA A 10 -9.59 -15.40 -14.29
C ALA A 10 -8.82 -14.09 -14.14
N ILE A 11 -7.94 -13.80 -15.10
CA ILE A 11 -7.12 -12.57 -15.08
C ILE A 11 -7.99 -11.32 -14.94
N GLU A 12 -9.12 -11.24 -15.65
CA GLU A 12 -10.05 -10.12 -15.57
C GLU A 12 -10.64 -9.90 -14.17
N GLN A 13 -10.83 -10.97 -13.39
CA GLN A 13 -11.31 -10.83 -12.01
C GLN A 13 -10.24 -10.18 -11.12
N TRP A 14 -8.97 -10.49 -11.36
CA TRP A 14 -7.87 -9.85 -10.66
C TRP A 14 -7.67 -8.40 -11.08
N LEU A 15 -7.77 -8.11 -12.39
CA LEU A 15 -7.68 -6.74 -12.89
C LEU A 15 -8.82 -5.89 -12.31
N GLY A 16 -10.06 -6.38 -12.33
CA GLY A 16 -11.20 -5.68 -11.76
C GLY A 16 -11.06 -5.44 -10.25
N PHE A 17 -10.53 -6.41 -9.51
CA PHE A 17 -10.23 -6.22 -8.09
C PHE A 17 -9.21 -5.10 -7.84
N ILE A 18 -8.14 -5.03 -8.64
CA ILE A 18 -7.11 -4.00 -8.49
C ILE A 18 -7.71 -2.62 -8.78
N GLU A 19 -8.48 -2.49 -9.86
CA GLU A 19 -9.15 -1.23 -10.23
C GLU A 19 -10.12 -0.76 -9.15
N GLU A 20 -10.89 -1.67 -8.56
CA GLU A 20 -11.77 -1.35 -7.42
C GLU A 20 -10.98 -0.81 -6.22
N ARG A 21 -9.80 -1.37 -5.92
CA ARG A 21 -8.94 -0.92 -4.82
C ARG A 21 -8.30 0.44 -5.11
N GLU A 22 -7.85 0.65 -6.34
CA GLU A 22 -7.31 1.94 -6.77
C GLU A 22 -8.39 3.03 -6.71
N HIS A 23 -9.60 2.75 -7.20
CA HIS A 23 -10.71 3.69 -7.14
C HIS A 23 -11.10 4.04 -5.70
N ARG A 24 -11.21 3.04 -4.82
CA ARG A 24 -11.45 3.28 -3.39
C ARG A 24 -10.35 4.10 -2.72
N LEU A 25 -9.09 3.88 -3.10
CA LEU A 25 -7.97 4.66 -2.56
C LEU A 25 -8.03 6.12 -3.03
N HIS A 26 -8.42 6.34 -4.29
CA HIS A 26 -8.58 7.66 -4.87
C HIS A 26 -9.76 8.44 -4.26
N ASP A 27 -10.89 7.75 -4.03
CA ASP A 27 -12.13 8.36 -3.55
C ASP A 27 -12.19 8.51 -2.02
N ALA A 28 -11.20 7.97 -1.30
CA ALA A 28 -11.13 8.11 0.15
C ALA A 28 -10.61 9.52 0.52
N ASP A 29 -11.52 10.39 0.98
CA ASP A 29 -11.19 11.74 1.44
C ASP A 29 -10.50 11.75 2.81
N SER A 30 -10.82 10.80 3.69
CA SER A 30 -10.21 10.65 5.02
C SER A 30 -10.34 9.22 5.57
N PHE A 31 -9.52 8.91 6.59
CA PHE A 31 -9.60 7.66 7.36
C PHE A 31 -9.77 7.98 8.83
N GLU A 32 -10.76 7.37 9.47
CA GLU A 32 -10.91 7.39 10.92
C GLU A 32 -9.96 6.38 11.54
N VAL A 33 -8.98 6.85 12.32
CA VAL A 33 -7.93 6.03 12.93
C VAL A 33 -7.84 6.37 14.40
N ALA A 34 -7.86 5.35 15.26
CA ALA A 34 -7.67 5.55 16.70
C ALA A 34 -6.31 6.20 16.98
N ALA A 35 -6.26 7.15 17.92
CA ALA A 35 -5.06 7.95 18.19
C ALA A 35 -3.81 7.10 18.49
N GLU A 36 -3.98 5.97 19.18
CA GLU A 36 -2.91 5.02 19.50
C GLU A 36 -2.28 4.36 18.26
N HIS A 37 -2.99 4.30 17.14
CA HIS A 37 -2.51 3.73 15.87
C HIS A 37 -2.14 4.80 14.84
N GLN A 38 -2.21 6.08 15.17
CA GLN A 38 -2.07 7.15 14.18
C GLN A 38 -0.68 7.16 13.51
N VAL A 39 0.39 6.95 14.29
CA VAL A 39 1.78 6.92 13.79
C VAL A 39 2.03 5.67 12.94
N GLU A 40 1.58 4.51 13.40
CA GLU A 40 1.67 3.25 12.66
C GLU A 40 0.90 3.34 11.33
N PHE A 41 -0.33 3.86 11.38
CA PHE A 41 -1.15 4.08 10.19
C PHE A 41 -0.44 5.01 9.20
N GLN A 42 0.06 6.17 9.64
CA GLN A 42 0.77 7.10 8.73
C GLN A 42 2.00 6.44 8.09
N THR A 43 2.73 5.63 8.85
CA THR A 43 3.94 4.94 8.39
C THR A 43 3.62 3.87 7.33
N VAL A 44 2.61 3.05 7.58
CA VAL A 44 2.27 1.90 6.73
C VAL A 44 1.35 2.30 5.57
N TYR A 45 0.47 3.29 5.77
CA TYR A 45 -0.48 3.76 4.75
C TYR A 45 0.21 4.18 3.46
N GLY A 46 1.30 4.94 3.56
CA GLY A 46 2.04 5.38 2.37
C GLY A 46 2.51 4.19 1.51
N ILE A 47 2.98 3.13 2.16
CA ILE A 47 3.47 1.90 1.49
C ILE A 47 2.30 1.14 0.85
N CYS A 48 1.20 0.97 1.58
CA CYS A 48 -0.03 0.35 1.05
C CYS A 48 -0.58 1.11 -0.15
N ALA A 49 -0.63 2.44 -0.06
CA ALA A 49 -1.10 3.31 -1.14
C ALA A 49 -0.21 3.16 -2.39
N GLN A 50 1.11 3.07 -2.23
CA GLN A 50 2.00 2.83 -3.37
C GLN A 50 1.81 1.44 -3.98
N ALA A 51 1.65 0.39 -3.16
CA ALA A 51 1.35 -0.94 -3.66
C ALA A 51 0.11 -0.94 -4.57
N ILE A 52 -0.96 -0.27 -4.13
CA ILE A 52 -2.21 -0.13 -4.90
C ILE A 52 -2.00 0.70 -6.17
N ARG A 53 -1.32 1.85 -6.10
CA ARG A 53 -1.06 2.71 -7.26
C ARG A 53 -0.24 2.01 -8.35
N TYR A 54 0.81 1.29 -7.97
CA TYR A 54 1.60 0.53 -8.94
C TYR A 54 0.83 -0.67 -9.51
N ALA A 55 -0.05 -1.28 -8.72
CA ALA A 55 -0.97 -2.31 -9.23
C ALA A 55 -1.98 -1.71 -10.23
N GLY A 56 -2.54 -0.53 -9.97
CA GLY A 56 -3.39 0.19 -10.92
C GLY A 56 -2.67 0.50 -12.23
N ALA A 57 -1.45 1.01 -12.15
CA ALA A 57 -0.58 1.22 -13.31
C ALA A 57 -0.31 -0.08 -14.10
N TYR A 58 -0.15 -1.21 -13.41
CA TYR A 58 -0.05 -2.52 -14.06
C TYR A 58 -1.30 -2.82 -14.91
N VAL A 59 -2.51 -2.59 -14.38
CA VAL A 59 -3.76 -2.86 -15.11
C VAL A 59 -3.84 -2.01 -16.38
N VAL A 60 -3.56 -0.72 -16.28
CA VAL A 60 -3.56 0.20 -17.43
C VAL A 60 -2.59 -0.27 -18.52
N LEU A 61 -1.36 -0.61 -18.14
CA LEU A 61 -0.33 -1.07 -19.08
C LEU A 61 -0.65 -2.45 -19.67
N HIS A 62 -1.21 -3.35 -18.86
CA HIS A 62 -1.63 -4.68 -19.30
C HIS A 62 -2.72 -4.58 -20.37
N ARG A 63 -3.77 -3.78 -20.12
CA ARG A 63 -4.86 -3.53 -21.07
C ARG A 63 -4.38 -2.84 -22.35
N ALA A 64 -3.37 -1.99 -22.26
CA ALA A 64 -2.71 -1.38 -23.41
C ALA A 64 -1.76 -2.32 -24.18
N GLY A 65 -1.62 -3.59 -23.78
CA GLY A 65 -0.70 -4.55 -24.41
C GLY A 65 0.78 -4.28 -24.15
N ARG A 66 1.12 -3.42 -23.19
CA ARG A 66 2.49 -3.01 -22.85
C ARG A 66 3.13 -3.95 -21.83
N SER A 67 3.20 -5.24 -22.17
CA SER A 67 3.54 -6.32 -21.22
C SER A 67 4.87 -6.14 -20.48
N ARG A 68 5.90 -5.59 -21.12
CA ARG A 68 7.22 -5.39 -20.46
C ARG A 68 7.16 -4.31 -19.37
N GLU A 69 6.51 -3.19 -19.66
CA GLU A 69 6.31 -2.10 -18.70
C GLU A 69 5.37 -2.53 -17.58
N ALA A 70 4.29 -3.24 -17.93
CA ALA A 70 3.36 -3.81 -16.96
C ALA A 70 4.10 -4.69 -15.93
N VAL A 71 4.98 -5.58 -16.40
CA VAL A 71 5.78 -6.44 -15.50
C VAL A 71 6.70 -5.63 -14.58
N ALA A 72 7.28 -4.52 -15.06
CA ALA A 72 8.14 -3.68 -14.24
C ALA A 72 7.37 -3.04 -13.08
N VAL A 73 6.21 -2.44 -13.36
CA VAL A 73 5.37 -1.83 -12.31
C VAL A 73 4.74 -2.86 -11.39
N ALA A 74 4.42 -4.06 -11.88
CA ALA A 74 3.92 -5.15 -11.04
C ALA A 74 4.95 -5.58 -9.99
N ARG A 75 6.26 -5.57 -10.31
CA ARG A 75 7.31 -5.84 -9.32
C ARG A 75 7.34 -4.79 -8.23
N GLN A 76 7.25 -3.51 -8.61
CA GLN A 76 7.20 -2.42 -7.63
C GLN A 76 5.98 -2.54 -6.71
N ALA A 77 4.81 -2.89 -7.26
CA ALA A 77 3.62 -3.15 -6.46
C ALA A 77 3.85 -4.28 -5.44
N LEU A 78 4.48 -5.38 -5.86
CA LEU A 78 4.80 -6.51 -4.98
C LEU A 78 5.85 -6.14 -3.92
N GLU A 79 6.88 -5.39 -4.26
CA GLU A 79 7.89 -4.91 -3.31
C GLU A 79 7.23 -4.12 -2.18
N HIS A 80 6.38 -3.15 -2.52
CA HIS A 80 5.62 -2.39 -1.51
C HIS A 80 4.64 -3.26 -0.72
N ALA A 81 3.91 -4.17 -1.37
CA ALA A 81 2.97 -5.06 -0.69
C ALA A 81 3.69 -5.97 0.32
N LEU A 82 4.86 -6.49 -0.05
CA LEU A 82 5.68 -7.32 0.83
C LEU A 82 6.27 -6.51 1.99
N THR A 83 6.69 -5.26 1.76
CA THR A 83 7.13 -4.37 2.84
C THR A 83 5.99 -4.07 3.81
N ALA A 84 4.78 -3.77 3.32
CA ALA A 84 3.61 -3.56 4.17
C ALA A 84 3.25 -4.83 4.95
N GLN A 85 3.32 -5.99 4.29
CA GLN A 85 3.06 -7.27 4.93
C GLN A 85 4.08 -7.57 6.04
N TRP A 86 5.37 -7.34 5.78
CA TRP A 86 6.42 -7.50 6.79
C TRP A 86 6.20 -6.55 7.97
N ALA A 87 5.91 -5.28 7.70
CA ALA A 87 5.64 -4.28 8.73
C ALA A 87 4.45 -4.65 9.61
N HIS A 88 3.44 -5.33 9.06
CA HIS A 88 2.28 -5.76 9.83
C HIS A 88 2.51 -7.01 10.68
N PHE A 89 3.33 -7.96 10.20
CA PHE A 89 3.53 -9.26 10.88
C PHE A 89 4.73 -9.29 11.82
N ASP A 90 5.69 -8.38 11.68
CA ASP A 90 6.81 -8.25 12.61
C ASP A 90 6.38 -7.33 13.77
N GLU A 91 6.52 -7.81 15.01
CA GLU A 91 6.16 -7.08 16.24
C GLU A 91 6.88 -5.72 16.34
N LYS A 92 8.06 -5.59 15.70
CA LYS A 92 8.82 -4.33 15.59
C LYS A 92 8.86 -3.75 14.18
N GLY A 93 8.10 -4.34 13.24
CA GLY A 93 8.06 -3.93 11.84
C GLY A 93 7.75 -2.44 11.64
N PRO A 94 6.72 -1.88 12.30
CA PRO A 94 6.40 -0.46 12.18
C PRO A 94 7.50 0.42 12.77
N ASP A 95 8.07 0.05 13.93
CA ASP A 95 9.13 0.81 14.59
C ASP A 95 10.39 0.91 13.71
N HIS A 96 10.81 -0.19 13.07
CA HIS A 96 11.94 -0.18 12.14
C HIS A 96 11.68 0.69 10.90
N LEU A 97 10.44 0.75 10.40
CA LEU A 97 10.09 1.66 9.31
C LEU A 97 10.17 3.12 9.76
N ILE A 98 9.66 3.44 10.95
CA ILE A 98 9.72 4.78 11.55
C ILE A 98 11.18 5.22 11.73
N GLU A 99 12.03 4.37 12.30
CA GLU A 99 13.46 4.62 12.45
C GLU A 99 14.16 4.88 11.10
N GLY A 100 13.84 4.07 10.08
CA GLY A 100 14.36 4.25 8.72
C GLY A 100 13.94 5.58 8.10
N TYR A 101 12.67 5.98 8.25
CA TYR A 101 12.16 7.27 7.77
C TYR A 101 12.86 8.45 8.45
N HIS A 102 13.03 8.40 9.78
CA HIS A 102 13.75 9.44 10.52
C HIS A 102 15.22 9.56 10.10
N HIS A 103 15.86 8.45 9.74
CA HIS A 103 17.24 8.46 9.29
C HIS A 103 17.40 9.08 7.88
N LEU A 104 16.41 8.91 7.01
CA LEU A 104 16.46 9.39 5.62
C LEU A 104 16.02 10.86 5.46
N ILE A 105 15.11 11.34 6.30
CA ILE A 105 14.46 12.67 6.14
C ILE A 105 14.87 13.64 7.27
N GLY A 106 15.54 13.16 8.32
CA GLY A 106 15.72 13.92 9.57
C GLY A 106 14.42 13.94 10.40
N PRO A 107 14.46 14.44 11.64
CA PRO A 107 13.27 14.48 12.50
C PRO A 107 12.15 15.30 11.83
N PRO A 108 10.88 14.90 12.00
CA PRO A 108 9.75 15.57 11.37
C PRO A 108 9.68 17.01 11.87
N LEU A 109 10.05 17.95 11.01
CA LEU A 109 9.76 19.36 11.17
C LEU A 109 8.24 19.55 11.00
N ALA A 110 7.45 19.31 12.05
CA ALA A 110 6.17 19.99 12.35
C ALA A 110 5.33 19.28 13.44
N VAL A 111 5.78 19.31 14.70
CA VAL A 111 4.87 19.32 15.87
C VAL A 111 5.41 20.33 16.89
N GLN A 112 5.59 21.59 16.47
CA GLN A 112 6.00 22.67 17.38
C GLN A 112 5.26 24.00 17.13
N ARG A 113 4.13 24.00 16.43
CA ARG A 113 3.26 25.19 16.35
C ARG A 113 1.79 24.81 16.40
N LEU A 114 1.32 24.47 17.59
CA LEU A 114 -0.08 24.64 18.00
C LEU A 114 -0.22 24.82 19.53
N CYS A 115 0.85 25.30 20.19
CA CYS A 115 0.85 25.69 21.60
C CYS A 115 1.51 27.06 21.77
N ASP A 116 1.11 28.04 20.95
CA ASP A 116 1.29 29.45 21.30
C ASP A 116 -0.04 29.93 21.88
N SER A 117 -0.09 30.02 23.21
CA SER A 117 -1.01 30.88 23.98
C SER A 117 -0.16 31.80 24.85
#